data_AF-A0A7I7SXX9-F1
#
_entry.id   AF-A0A7I7SXX9-F1
#
_cell.length_a   1.000
_cell.length_b   1.000
_cell.length_c   1.000
_cell.angle_alpha   90.00
_cell.angle_beta   90.00
_cell.angle_gamma   90.00
#
_symmetry.space_group_name_H-M   'P 1'
#
loop_
_entity.id
_entity.type
_entity.pdbx_description
1 polymer ?
#
loop_
_entity_poly.entity_id
_entity_poly.type
_entity_poly.pdbx_seq_one_letter_code
_entity_poly.pdbx_strand_id
1 'polypeptide(L)'
;MIKTGTRLQSQVCDTQVIVVRSSDSLDDLRAGGVPMIPLDAEKTEGAQLDPGFADGTVMGKRYIDAGGAELLVTKAGAGSLSVGATPLEQKTATPLPASD
;
A
#
# COMPACT_ATOMS: atom_id res chain seq x y z
N MET A 1 -8.78 10.60 -7.68
CA MET A 1 -7.67 9.86 -8.32
C MET A 1 -6.30 10.32 -7.81
N ILE A 2 -5.63 9.46 -7.03
CA ILE A 2 -4.23 9.62 -6.59
C ILE A 2 -3.29 9.48 -7.79
N LYS A 3 -2.29 10.37 -7.95
CA LYS A 3 -1.40 10.39 -9.12
C LYS A 3 -0.19 9.47 -8.96
N THR A 4 0.38 9.02 -10.07
CA THR A 4 1.70 8.37 -10.10
C THR A 4 2.76 9.30 -9.50
N GLY A 5 3.66 8.74 -8.69
CA GLY A 5 4.69 9.46 -7.95
C GLY A 5 4.23 10.02 -6.60
N THR A 6 2.93 10.02 -6.30
CA THR A 6 2.42 10.44 -4.98
C THR A 6 2.99 9.53 -3.89
N ARG A 7 3.45 10.14 -2.79
CA ARG A 7 3.93 9.45 -1.61
C ARG A 7 2.89 9.54 -0.50
N LEU A 8 2.59 8.39 0.09
CA LEU A 8 1.56 8.26 1.12
C LEU A 8 2.15 7.56 2.35
N GLN A 9 1.59 7.86 3.51
CA GLN A 9 1.91 7.23 4.78
C GLN A 9 0.68 6.61 5.44
N SER A 10 0.90 5.55 6.19
CA SER A 10 -0.09 5.00 7.11
C SER A 10 -0.28 5.96 8.30
N GLN A 11 -1.53 6.07 8.73
CA GLN A 11 -1.87 6.80 9.95
C GLN A 11 -1.59 5.95 11.20
N VAL A 12 -1.60 4.62 11.09
CA VAL A 12 -1.62 3.69 12.23
C VAL A 12 -0.33 2.90 12.41
N CYS A 13 0.62 2.98 11.46
CA CYS A 13 1.93 2.34 11.56
C CYS A 13 2.97 3.08 10.71
N ASP A 14 4.13 2.44 10.50
CA ASP A 14 5.26 2.99 9.75
C ASP A 14 5.17 2.84 8.23
N THR A 15 4.18 2.11 7.70
CA THR A 15 4.06 1.83 6.27
C THR A 15 4.04 3.13 5.45
N GLN A 16 4.96 3.26 4.49
CA GLN A 16 4.97 4.32 3.49
C GLN A 16 5.11 3.73 2.10
N VAL A 17 4.44 4.34 1.12
CA VAL A 17 4.46 3.89 -0.26
C VAL A 17 4.67 5.05 -1.23
N ILE A 18 5.14 4.72 -2.42
CA ILE A 18 5.05 5.58 -3.61
C ILE A 18 4.17 4.91 -4.66
N VAL A 19 3.30 5.68 -5.29
CA VAL A 19 2.45 5.21 -6.40
C VAL A 19 3.31 5.03 -7.65
N VAL A 20 3.40 3.80 -8.13
CA VAL A 20 4.08 3.47 -9.39
C VAL A 20 3.11 3.56 -10.56
N ARG A 21 1.88 3.08 -10.38
CA ARG A 21 0.81 3.12 -11.37
C ARG A 21 -0.49 3.50 -10.66
N SER A 22 -1.10 4.57 -11.15
CA SER A 22 -2.38 5.09 -10.65
C SER A 22 -3.57 4.36 -11.29
N SER A 23 -4.65 4.26 -10.52
CA SER A 23 -5.99 3.82 -10.91
C SER A 23 -7.01 4.49 -9.97
N ASP A 24 -8.29 4.50 -10.34
CA ASP A 24 -9.37 5.07 -9.53
C ASP A 24 -9.56 4.34 -8.20
N SER A 25 -9.21 3.05 -8.14
CA SER A 25 -9.28 2.24 -6.91
C SER A 25 -8.41 2.79 -5.77
N LEU A 26 -7.33 3.52 -6.08
CA LEU A 26 -6.49 4.13 -5.06
C LEU A 26 -7.18 5.23 -4.25
N ASP A 27 -8.35 5.71 -4.68
CA ASP A 27 -9.11 6.71 -3.91
C ASP A 27 -9.58 6.18 -2.54
N ASP A 28 -9.61 4.86 -2.34
CA ASP A 28 -9.80 4.21 -1.04
C ASP A 28 -8.61 3.32 -0.64
N LEU A 29 -7.38 3.78 -0.94
CA LEU A 29 -6.16 3.10 -0.49
C LEU A 29 -6.02 3.22 1.03
N ARG A 30 -5.79 2.07 1.68
CA ARG A 30 -5.64 1.94 3.14
C ARG A 30 -4.37 1.19 3.51
N ALA A 31 -3.92 1.42 4.73
CA ALA A 31 -2.86 0.65 5.39
C ALA A 31 -3.28 0.36 6.83
N GLY A 32 -3.40 -0.92 7.19
CA GLY A 32 -3.84 -1.30 8.54
C GLY A 32 -5.32 -1.03 8.82
N GLY A 33 -6.16 -1.11 7.79
CA GLY A 33 -7.61 -0.82 7.87
C GLY A 33 -7.98 0.67 7.79
N VAL A 34 -6.99 1.58 7.81
CA VAL A 34 -7.21 3.04 7.85
C VAL A 34 -6.74 3.71 6.54
N PRO A 35 -7.48 4.69 5.99
CA PRO A 35 -7.07 5.44 4.80
C PRO A 35 -5.65 5.99 4.90
N MET A 36 -4.86 5.84 3.83
CA MET A 36 -3.55 6.46 3.77
C MET A 36 -3.66 7.95 3.49
N ILE A 37 -2.71 8.72 4.01
CA ILE A 37 -2.66 10.19 3.84
C ILE A 37 -1.34 10.60 3.14
N PRO A 38 -1.25 11.81 2.58
CA PRO A 38 0.02 12.34 2.07
C PRO A 38 1.14 12.24 3.11
N LEU A 39 2.38 11.99 2.65
CA LEU A 39 3.54 11.74 3.50
C LEU A 39 3.82 12.86 4.54
N ASP A 40 3.40 14.09 4.27
CA ASP A 40 3.61 15.24 5.15
C ASP A 40 2.32 15.76 5.79
N ALA A 41 1.21 15.02 5.64
CA ALA A 41 -0.06 15.36 6.27
C ALA A 41 -0.08 14.96 7.76
N GLU A 42 -0.86 15.70 8.54
CA GLU A 42 -1.09 15.40 9.95
C GLU A 42 -1.92 14.12 10.12
N LYS A 43 -1.49 13.26 11.04
CA LYS A 43 -2.19 12.00 11.34
C LYS A 43 -3.41 12.28 12.19
N THR A 44 -4.51 11.59 11.90
CA THR A 44 -5.71 11.64 12.76
C THR A 44 -5.40 11.01 14.11
N GLU A 45 -5.70 11.73 15.20
CA GLU A 45 -5.56 11.18 16.56
C GLU A 45 -6.52 10.00 16.79
N GLY A 46 -6.06 9.01 17.58
CA GLY A 46 -6.89 7.87 17.98
C GLY A 46 -7.16 6.82 16.89
N ALA A 47 -6.60 6.97 15.68
CA ALA A 47 -6.64 5.90 14.68
C ALA A 47 -5.84 4.68 15.16
N GLN A 48 -6.42 3.48 15.04
CA GLN A 48 -5.80 2.24 15.49
C GLN A 48 -5.67 1.24 14.35
N LEU A 49 -4.60 0.44 14.41
CA LEU A 49 -4.39 -0.67 13.50
C LEU A 49 -5.52 -1.70 13.69
N ASP A 50 -6.20 -2.05 12.60
CA ASP A 50 -7.15 -3.15 12.58
C ASP A 50 -6.38 -4.49 12.61
N PRO A 51 -6.61 -5.38 13.60
CA PRO A 51 -5.98 -6.70 13.64
C PRO A 51 -6.23 -7.56 12.40
N GLY A 52 -7.35 -7.37 11.69
CA GLY A 52 -7.64 -8.05 10.42
C GLY A 52 -6.82 -7.55 9.24
N PHE A 53 -6.08 -6.44 9.40
CA PHE A 53 -5.18 -5.86 8.42
C PHE A 53 -3.77 -5.65 9.00
N ALA A 54 -3.31 -6.59 9.84
CA ALA A 54 -2.05 -6.49 10.59
C ALA A 54 -0.95 -7.46 10.12
N ASP A 55 -0.97 -7.88 8.85
CA ASP A 55 0.04 -8.81 8.29
C ASP A 55 1.32 -8.09 7.83
N GLY A 56 1.30 -6.77 7.81
CA GLY A 56 2.43 -5.92 7.50
C GLY A 56 2.73 -5.70 6.01
N THR A 57 3.78 -4.93 5.78
CA THR A 57 4.32 -4.63 4.45
C THR A 57 5.81 -4.90 4.38
N VAL A 58 6.29 -5.25 3.19
CA VAL A 58 7.70 -5.53 2.94
C VAL A 58 8.34 -4.40 2.13
N MET A 59 9.38 -3.77 2.69
CA MET A 59 10.13 -2.71 2.01
C MET A 59 10.69 -3.19 0.67
N GLY A 60 10.59 -2.35 -0.36
CA GLY A 60 11.09 -2.64 -1.70
C GLY A 60 10.20 -3.59 -2.51
N LYS A 61 9.10 -4.10 -1.95
CA LYS A 61 8.13 -4.91 -2.69
C LYS A 61 7.04 -4.05 -3.31
N ARG A 62 6.53 -4.56 -4.43
CA ARG A 62 5.44 -3.94 -5.19
C ARG A 62 4.14 -4.64 -4.83
N TYR A 63 3.09 -3.86 -4.66
CA TYR A 63 1.74 -4.34 -4.36
C TYR A 63 0.80 -3.86 -5.45
N ILE A 64 -0.10 -4.72 -5.89
CA ILE A 64 -1.05 -4.46 -6.98
C ILE A 64 -2.47 -4.77 -6.55
N ASP A 65 -3.43 -4.12 -7.18
CA ASP A 65 -4.84 -4.46 -7.09
C ASP A 65 -5.36 -5.03 -8.42
N ALA A 66 -6.60 -5.48 -8.42
CA ALA A 66 -7.27 -5.95 -9.63
C ALA A 66 -7.59 -4.80 -10.62
N GLY A 67 -7.66 -3.55 -10.15
CA GLY A 67 -7.89 -2.34 -10.95
C GLY A 67 -6.65 -1.86 -11.73
N GLY A 68 -5.50 -2.51 -11.55
CA GLY A 68 -4.25 -2.17 -12.22
C GLY A 68 -3.42 -1.10 -11.52
N ALA A 69 -3.72 -0.75 -10.27
CA ALA A 69 -2.84 0.05 -9.43
C ALA A 69 -1.55 -0.70 -9.12
N GLU A 70 -0.46 0.04 -8.92
CA GLU A 70 0.81 -0.51 -8.47
C GLU A 70 1.47 0.45 -7.48
N LEU A 71 1.83 -0.07 -6.31
CA LEU A 71 2.48 0.66 -5.23
C LEU A 71 3.84 0.03 -4.94
N LEU A 72 4.83 0.84 -4.57
CA LEU A 72 6.10 0.37 -4.04
C LEU A 72 6.21 0.78 -2.58
N VAL A 73 6.47 -0.17 -1.68
CA VAL A 73 6.70 0.12 -0.26
C VAL A 73 8.08 0.73 -0.07
N THR A 74 8.12 1.96 0.46
CA THR A 74 9.34 2.72 0.74
C THR A 74 9.74 2.68 2.22
N LYS A 75 8.81 2.37 3.12
CA LYS A 75 9.06 2.07 4.54
C LYS A 75 8.12 0.95 4.98
N ALA A 76 8.65 -0.10 5.60
CA ALA A 76 7.86 -1.22 6.10
C ALA A 76 7.11 -0.84 7.40
N GLY A 77 5.97 -1.46 7.63
CA GLY A 77 5.16 -1.28 8.82
C GLY A 77 4.24 -2.48 9.07
N ALA A 78 3.55 -2.46 10.21
CA ALA A 78 2.72 -3.57 10.68
C ALA A 78 1.36 -3.71 9.97
N GLY A 79 0.88 -2.68 9.27
CA GLY A 79 -0.39 -2.73 8.56
C GLY A 79 -0.26 -3.30 7.14
N SER A 80 -1.19 -4.16 6.73
CA SER A 80 -1.39 -4.64 5.36
C SER A 80 -1.95 -3.51 4.47
N LEU A 81 -1.61 -3.51 3.18
CA LEU A 81 -2.20 -2.59 2.20
C LEU A 81 -3.51 -3.16 1.64
N SER A 82 -4.53 -2.31 1.49
CA SER A 82 -5.81 -2.69 0.88
C SER A 82 -6.43 -1.54 0.08
N VAL A 83 -7.34 -1.87 -0.83
CA VAL A 83 -8.34 -0.94 -1.36
C VAL A 83 -9.68 -1.28 -0.72
N GLY A 84 -10.21 -0.35 0.08
CA GLY A 84 -11.33 -0.66 0.98
C GLY A 84 -10.99 -1.86 1.86
N ALA A 85 -11.80 -2.91 1.79
CA ALA A 85 -11.61 -4.16 2.52
C ALA A 85 -10.79 -5.22 1.77
N THR A 86 -10.37 -4.97 0.52
CA THR A 86 -9.68 -5.96 -0.32
C THR A 86 -8.17 -5.79 -0.20
N PRO A 87 -7.43 -6.77 0.35
CA PRO A 87 -5.97 -6.71 0.44
C PRO A 87 -5.31 -6.62 -0.93
N LEU A 88 -4.21 -5.88 -1.03
CA LEU A 88 -3.37 -5.84 -2.22
C LEU A 88 -2.48 -7.08 -2.30
N GLU A 89 -2.23 -7.53 -3.52
CA GLU A 89 -1.35 -8.67 -3.78
C GLU A 89 0.09 -8.19 -3.94
N GLN A 90 1.03 -8.86 -3.28
CA GLN A 90 2.45 -8.61 -3.51
C GLN A 90 2.84 -9.13 -4.89
N LYS A 91 3.21 -8.23 -5.80
CA LYS A 91 3.69 -8.57 -7.14
C LYS A 91 5.05 -9.26 -7.04
N THR A 92 5.06 -10.56 -7.31
CA THR A 92 6.28 -11.35 -7.47
C THR A 92 6.76 -11.27 -8.91
N ALA A 93 8.07 -11.33 -9.13
CA ALA A 93 8.60 -11.52 -10.46
C ALA A 93 8.09 -12.86 -11.00
N THR A 94 7.59 -12.87 -12.23
CA THR A 94 7.44 -14.13 -12.96
C THR A 94 8.83 -14.74 -13.10
N PRO A 95 9.02 -16.02 -12.77
CA PRO A 95 10.27 -16.70 -13.07
C PRO A 95 10.59 -16.49 -14.54
N LEU A 96 11.80 -16.01 -14.84
CA LEU A 96 12.27 -16.03 -16.22
C LEU A 96 12.25 -17.49 -16.68
N PRO A 97 11.79 -17.79 -17.92
CA PRO A 97 11.95 -19.13 -18.47
C PRO A 97 13.43 -19.48 -18.37
N ALA A 98 13.73 -20.61 -17.73
CA ALA A 98 15.10 -21.12 -17.67
C ALA A 98 15.62 -21.24 -19.10
N SER A 99 16.76 -20.63 -19.38
CA SER A 99 17.46 -20.82 -20.64
C SER A 99 18.22 -22.13 -20.55
N ASP A 100 17.77 -23.14 -21.30
CA ASP A 100 18.56 -24.35 -21.65
C ASP A 100 19.38 -24.09 -22.92
#